data_AF-A0A7L4KTX4-F1
#
_entry.id   AF-A0A7L4KTX4-F1
#
_cell.length_a   1.000
_cell.length_b   1.000
_cell.length_c   1.000
_cell.angle_alpha   90.00
_cell.angle_beta   90.00
_cell.angle_gamma   90.00
#
_symmetry.space_group_name_H-M   'P 1'
#
loop_
_entity.id
_entity.type
_entity.pdbx_description
1 polymer ?
#
loop_
_entity_poly.entity_id
_entity_poly.type
_entity_poly.pdbx_seq_one_letter_code
_entity_poly.pdbx_strand_id
1 'polypeptide(L)' 'MAEDIKTKLGRYKTAPFDSRFPNQNQTRNCWQNYLDFHRCQRAMEAKGADATPCQWYFRVYKSLCPSSWVSD' A
#
# COMPACT_ATOMS: atom_id res chain seq x y z
N MET A 1 -13.83 5.53 -10.89
CA MET A 1 -13.02 4.80 -9.87
C MET A 1 -11.53 5.13 -9.96
N ALA A 2 -10.89 5.08 -11.14
CA ALA A 2 -9.47 5.44 -11.28
C ALA A 2 -9.14 6.90 -10.90
N GLU A 3 -10.00 7.85 -11.28
CA GLU A 3 -9.84 9.29 -10.93
C GLU A 3 -9.93 9.57 -9.42
N ASP A 4 -10.71 8.77 -8.70
CA ASP A 4 -10.83 8.88 -7.24
C ASP A 4 -9.54 8.44 -6.52
N ILE A 5 -8.90 7.37 -7.03
CA ILE A 5 -7.62 6.88 -6.51
C ILE A 5 -6.52 7.93 -6.75
N LYS A 6 -6.44 8.51 -7.95
CA LYS A 6 -5.44 9.55 -8.25
C LYS A 6 -5.59 10.77 -7.33
N THR A 7 -6.82 11.20 -7.08
CA THR A 7 -7.10 12.31 -6.15
C THR A 7 -6.69 11.97 -4.71
N LYS A 8 -6.99 10.74 -4.25
CA LYS A 8 -6.56 10.25 -2.93
C LYS A 8 -5.05 10.17 -2.80
N LEU A 9 -4.35 9.73 -3.85
CA LEU A 9 -2.89 9.72 -3.90
C LEU A 9 -2.31 11.14 -3.88
N GLY A 10 -2.94 12.09 -4.57
CA GLY A 10 -2.52 13.51 -4.54
C GLY A 10 -2.63 14.14 -3.15
N ARG A 11 -3.61 13.73 -2.34
CA ARG A 11 -3.84 14.24 -0.97
C ARG A 11 -3.22 13.39 0.13
N TYR A 12 -2.52 12.31 -0.21
CA TYR A 12 -1.96 11.38 0.76
C TYR A 12 -0.89 12.06 1.62
N LYS A 13 -1.04 11.99 2.95
CA LYS A 13 -0.06 12.49 3.92
C LYS A 13 0.67 11.37 4.66
N THR A 14 -0.10 10.41 5.19
CA THR A 14 0.38 9.24 5.93
C THR A 14 -0.66 8.11 5.85
N ALA A 15 -0.32 6.92 6.35
CA ALA A 15 -1.25 5.81 6.42
C ALA A 15 -2.45 6.16 7.33
N PRO A 16 -3.70 6.04 6.84
CA PRO A 16 -4.87 6.29 7.67
C PRO A 16 -5.09 5.15 8.67
N PHE A 17 -6.00 5.36 9.63
CA PHE A 17 -6.48 4.30 10.51
C PHE A 17 -7.13 3.17 9.70
N ASP A 18 -6.76 1.93 10.01
CA ASP A 18 -7.32 0.72 9.42
C ASP A 18 -8.02 -0.10 10.52
N SER A 19 -9.34 -0.23 10.42
CA SER A 19 -10.15 -0.95 11.40
C SER A 19 -9.85 -2.44 11.49
N ARG A 20 -9.16 -3.02 10.50
CA ARG A 20 -8.66 -4.41 10.54
C ARG A 20 -7.48 -4.57 11.50
N PHE A 21 -6.76 -3.49 11.79
CA PHE A 21 -5.59 -3.46 12.65
C PHE A 21 -5.76 -2.38 13.75
N PRO A 22 -6.77 -2.50 14.64
CA PRO A 22 -7.09 -1.44 15.60
C PRO A 22 -6.15 -1.39 16.81
N ASN A 23 -5.35 -2.44 17.02
CA ASN A 23 -4.50 -2.59 18.20
C ASN A 23 -3.15 -1.88 18.02
N GLN A 24 -2.42 -1.68 19.11
CA GLN A 24 -1.09 -1.06 19.10
C GLN A 24 -0.05 -1.84 18.26
N ASN A 25 -0.19 -3.17 18.16
CA ASN A 25 0.69 -3.98 17.33
C ASN A 25 0.32 -3.86 15.84
N GLN A 26 1.15 -3.13 15.08
CA GLN A 26 0.95 -2.82 13.66
C GLN A 26 1.75 -3.71 12.70
N THR A 27 2.44 -4.74 13.20
CA THR A 27 3.29 -5.62 12.36
C THR A 27 2.51 -6.26 11.21
N ARG A 28 1.27 -6.73 11.48
CA ARG A 28 0.42 -7.32 10.43
C ARG A 28 -0.09 -6.29 9.41
N ASN A 29 -0.25 -5.03 9.81
CA ASN A 29 -0.65 -3.97 8.90
C ASN A 29 0.45 -3.69 7.87
N CYS A 30 1.69 -3.52 8.34
CA CYS A 30 2.87 -3.41 7.48
C CYS A 30 2.99 -4.61 6.52
N TRP A 31 2.99 -5.83 7.07
CA TRP A 31 3.13 -7.06 6.29
C TRP A 31 2.05 -7.21 5.21
N GLN A 32 0.79 -6.99 5.56
CA GLN A 32 -0.32 -7.13 4.62
C GLN A 32 -0.19 -6.14 3.46
N ASN A 33 0.10 -4.87 3.73
CA ASN A 33 0.23 -3.86 2.68
C ASN A 33 1.47 -4.09 1.79
N TYR A 34 2.56 -4.62 2.35
CA TYR A 34 3.73 -5.03 1.56
C TYR A 34 3.37 -6.14 0.56
N LEU A 35 2.69 -7.19 1.03
CA LEU A 35 2.23 -8.27 0.17
C LEU A 35 1.22 -7.78 -0.87
N ASP A 36 0.27 -6.93 -0.48
CA ASP A 36 -0.77 -6.42 -1.37
C ASP A 36 -0.18 -5.56 -2.48
N PHE A 37 0.85 -4.77 -2.20
CA PHE A 37 1.58 -4.05 -3.24
C PHE A 37 2.18 -4.99 -4.29
N HIS A 38 2.96 -5.98 -3.87
CA HIS A 38 3.63 -6.89 -4.81
C HIS A 38 2.65 -7.81 -5.55
N ARG A 39 1.57 -8.24 -4.88
CA ARG A 39 0.48 -8.98 -5.54
C ARG A 39 -0.24 -8.12 -6.57
N CYS A 40 -0.56 -6.88 -6.22
CA CYS A 40 -1.19 -5.93 -7.12
C CYS A 40 -0.30 -5.66 -8.33
N GLN A 41 0.98 -5.34 -8.13
CA GLN A 41 1.92 -5.10 -9.24
C GLN A 41 1.98 -6.28 -10.19
N ARG A 42 2.19 -7.51 -9.69
CA ARG A 42 2.22 -8.72 -10.51
C ARG A 42 0.91 -8.92 -11.28
N ALA A 43 -0.24 -8.68 -10.64
CA ALA A 43 -1.54 -8.80 -11.28
C ALA A 43 -1.76 -7.74 -12.39
N MET A 44 -1.27 -6.51 -12.20
CA MET A 44 -1.38 -5.45 -13.20
C MET A 44 -0.43 -5.67 -14.36
N GLU A 45 0.80 -6.12 -14.10
CA GLU A 45 1.78 -6.49 -15.12
C GLU A 45 1.26 -7.64 -16.00
N ALA A 46 0.74 -8.71 -15.39
CA ALA A 46 0.15 -9.83 -16.12
C ALA A 46 -1.05 -9.43 -17.01
N LYS A 47 -1.75 -8.35 -16.65
CA LYS A 47 -2.88 -7.81 -17.41
C LYS A 47 -2.48 -6.70 -18.40
N GLY A 48 -1.23 -6.26 -18.40
CA GLY A 48 -0.78 -5.08 -19.16
C GLY A 48 -1.53 -3.79 -18.78
N ALA A 49 -1.96 -3.67 -17.52
CA ALA A 49 -2.81 -2.59 -17.04
C ALA A 49 -2.05 -1.57 -16.17
N ASP A 50 -2.63 -0.37 -16.02
CA ASP A 50 -2.05 0.72 -15.23
C ASP A 50 -1.93 0.37 -13.73
N ALA A 51 -0.69 0.29 -13.22
CA ALA A 51 -0.40 -0.03 -11.82
C ALA A 51 -0.68 1.12 -10.82
N THR A 52 -1.24 2.25 -11.25
CA THR A 52 -1.63 3.37 -10.37
C THR A 52 -2.42 2.95 -9.12
N PRO A 53 -3.38 2.00 -9.18
CA PRO A 53 -4.09 1.52 -7.98
C PRO A 53 -3.17 0.89 -6.92
N CYS A 54 -2.07 0.26 -7.34
CA CYS A 54 -1.12 -0.37 -6.43
C CYS A 54 -0.30 0.66 -5.63
N GLN A 55 -0.20 1.92 -6.11
CA GLN A 55 0.56 2.96 -5.43
C GLN A 55 0.00 3.30 -4.04
N TRP A 56 -1.28 3.03 -3.78
CA TRP A 56 -1.85 3.19 -2.45
C TRP A 56 -1.12 2.30 -1.44
N TYR A 57 -1.03 0.99 -1.73
CA TYR A 57 -0.33 0.03 -0.88
C TYR A 57 1.14 0.39 -0.73
N PHE A 58 1.78 0.85 -1.81
CA PHE A 58 3.17 1.33 -1.78
C PHE A 58 3.40 2.39 -0.72
N ARG A 59 2.57 3.44 -0.73
CA ARG A 59 2.71 4.54 0.23
C ARG A 59 2.40 4.09 1.66
N VAL A 60 1.41 3.22 1.83
CA VAL A 60 1.02 2.70 3.16
C VAL A 60 2.14 1.85 3.77
N TYR A 61 2.65 0.84 3.06
CA TYR A 61 3.70 -0.01 3.65
C TYR A 61 5.01 0.77 3.84
N LYS A 62 5.36 1.71 2.95
CA LYS A 62 6.53 2.58 3.15
C LYS A 62 6.39 3.50 4.37
N SER A 63 5.18 3.84 4.77
CA SER A 63 4.92 4.67 5.96
C SER A 63 4.92 3.85 7.26
N LEU A 64 4.57 2.56 7.20
CA LEU A 64 4.40 1.70 8.38
C LEU A 64 5.59 0.79 8.65
N CYS A 65 6.23 0.26 7.59
CA CYS A 65 7.27 -0.74 7.73
C CYS A 65 8.62 -0.10 8.06
N PRO A 66 9.39 -0.66 9.02
CA PRO A 66 10.79 -0.28 9.21
C PRO A 66 11.57 -0.43 7.90
N SER A 67 12.47 0.51 7.61
CA SER A 67 13.30 0.45 6.40
C SER A 67 14.13 -0.83 6.33
N SER A 68 14.64 -1.31 7.47
CA SER A 68 15.41 -2.57 7.57
C SER A 68 14.64 -3.83 7.20
N TRP A 69 13.31 -3.78 7.08
CA TRP A 69 12.49 -4.92 6.66
C TRP A 69 12.22 -4.92 5.15
N VAL A 70 12.45 -3.78 4.49
CA VAL A 70 12.08 -3.52 3.09
C VAL A 70 13.32 -3.28 2.23
N SER A 71 14.40 -2.81 2.84
CA SER A 71 15.70 -2.66 2.21
C SER A 71 16.47 -3.97 2.29
N ASP A 72 17.01 -4.41 1.15
CA ASP A 72 18.23 -5.22 1.09
C ASP A 72 19.45 -4.34 1.41
#